data_AF-A0A1H6U654-F1
#
_entry.id   AF-A0A1H6U654-F1
#
_cell.length_a   1.000
_cell.length_b   1.000
_cell.length_c   1.000
_cell.angle_alpha   90.00
_cell.angle_beta   90.00
_cell.angle_gamma   90.00
#
_symmetry.space_group_name_H-M   'P 1'
#
loop_
_entity.id
_entity.type
_entity.pdbx_description
1 polymer ?
#
loop_
_entity_poly.entity_id
_entity_poly.type
_entity_poly.pdbx_seq_one_letter_code
_entity_poly.pdbx_strand_id
1 'polypeptide(L)' 'MRKARLCFVGAGFQASTNILPSAVEAGVEIQAVTTRDIEGSKAALVRFGSKGTAYDNIDEMLENE' A
#
# COMPACT_ATOMS: atom_id res chain seq x y z
N MET A 1 11.57 3.50 18.30
CA MET A 1 11.39 2.28 17.51
C MET A 1 11.38 2.64 16.03
N ARG A 2 12.06 1.87 15.17
CA ARG A 2 12.01 2.09 13.71
C ARG A 2 10.64 1.60 13.21
N LYS A 3 9.91 2.43 12.45
CA LYS A 3 8.65 2.02 11.84
C LYS A 3 8.93 0.95 10.78
N ALA A 4 8.17 -0.13 10.79
CA ALA A 4 8.21 -1.12 9.71
C ALA A 4 7.66 -0.46 8.44
N ARG A 5 8.32 -0.70 7.30
CA ARG A 5 7.88 -0.24 5.98
C ARG A 5 7.38 -1.45 5.21
N LEU A 6 6.15 -1.41 4.71
CA LEU A 6 5.53 -2.54 3.99
C LEU A 6 4.97 -2.10 2.64
N CYS A 7 5.12 -2.97 1.66
CA CYS A 7 4.48 -2.87 0.34
C CYS A 7 3.26 -3.80 0.27
N PHE A 8 2.20 -3.38 -0.42
CA PHE A 8 0.95 -4.14 -0.52
C PHE A 8 0.59 -4.44 -1.97
N VAL A 9 0.32 -5.72 -2.25
CA VAL A 9 -0.24 -6.18 -3.52
C VAL A 9 -1.75 -6.34 -3.36
N GLY A 10 -2.50 -5.44 -3.97
CA GLY A 10 -3.95 -5.37 -3.92
C GLY A 10 -4.47 -4.49 -2.78
N ALA A 11 -5.49 -3.69 -3.10
CA ALA A 11 -6.22 -2.85 -2.16
C ALA A 11 -7.75 -3.14 -2.20
N GLY A 12 -8.11 -4.40 -2.49
CA GLY A 12 -9.50 -4.84 -2.56
C GLY A 12 -10.22 -4.87 -1.20
N PHE A 13 -11.42 -5.42 -1.14
CA PHE A 13 -12.29 -5.35 0.04
C PHE A 13 -11.62 -5.79 1.35
N GLN A 14 -10.96 -6.96 1.37
CA GLN A 14 -10.31 -7.47 2.56
C GLN A 14 -9.13 -6.58 3.01
N ALA A 15 -8.31 -6.15 2.06
CA ALA A 15 -7.16 -5.29 2.33
C ALA A 15 -7.63 -3.93 2.88
N SER A 16 -8.60 -3.32 2.22
CA SER A 16 -9.11 -1.99 2.57
C SER A 16 -9.95 -1.94 3.85
N THR A 17 -10.58 -3.05 4.23
CA THR A 17 -11.46 -3.10 5.41
C THR A 17 -10.71 -3.53 6.66
N ASN A 18 -9.71 -4.42 6.52
CA ASN A 18 -9.07 -5.06 7.67
C ASN A 18 -7.56 -4.83 7.70
N ILE A 19 -6.85 -5.14 6.62
CA ILE A 19 -5.38 -5.25 6.65
C ILE A 19 -4.71 -3.87 6.70
N LEU A 20 -5.03 -2.98 5.75
CA LEU A 20 -4.42 -1.66 5.63
C LEU A 20 -4.73 -0.78 6.85
N PRO A 21 -5.98 -0.69 7.35
CA PRO A 21 -6.26 -0.01 8.62
C PRO A 21 -5.44 -0.58 9.78
N SER A 22 -5.39 -1.91 9.94
CA SER A 22 -4.66 -2.54 11.04
C SER A 22 -3.16 -2.27 10.97
N ALA A 23 -2.57 -2.26 9.77
CA ALA A 23 -1.17 -1.90 9.57
C ALA A 23 -0.89 -0.45 9.98
N VAL A 24 -1.76 0.48 9.57
CA VAL A 24 -1.65 1.90 9.95
C VAL A 24 -1.75 2.08 11.46
N GLU A 25 -2.72 1.44 12.12
CA GLU A 25 -2.88 1.47 13.58
C GLU A 25 -1.68 0.85 14.32
N ALA A 26 -1.06 -0.17 13.73
CA ALA A 26 0.19 -0.76 14.24
C ALA A 26 1.43 0.13 14.02
N GLY A 27 1.28 1.29 13.37
CA GLY A 27 2.36 2.24 13.12
C GLY A 27 3.25 1.90 11.92
N VAL A 28 2.78 1.01 11.03
CA VAL A 28 3.46 0.69 9.77
C VAL A 28 3.40 1.89 8.82
N GLU A 29 4.50 2.12 8.10
CA GLU A 29 4.53 3.02 6.95
C GLU A 29 4.25 2.21 5.68
N ILE A 30 3.20 2.57 4.96
CA ILE A 30 2.88 1.95 3.66
C ILE A 30 3.86 2.51 2.62
N GLN A 31 4.88 1.73 2.27
CA GLN A 31 5.95 2.16 1.34
C GLN A 31 5.47 2.19 -0.10
N ALA A 32 4.72 1.17 -0.53
CA ALA A 32 4.13 1.11 -1.86
C ALA A 32 2.83 0.30 -1.90
N VAL A 33 2.01 0.56 -2.91
CA VAL A 33 0.82 -0.25 -3.22
C VAL A 33 0.80 -0.51 -4.72
N THR A 34 0.60 -1.77 -5.10
CA THR A 34 0.30 -2.16 -6.48
C THR A 34 -1.09 -2.76 -6.58
N THR A 35 -1.85 -2.39 -7.59
CA THR A 35 -3.13 -3.00 -7.95
C THR A 35 -3.16 -3.19 -9.47
N ARG A 36 -4.27 -3.66 -10.05
CA ARG A 36 -4.38 -3.83 -11.51
C ARG A 36 -4.50 -2.51 -12.28
N ASP A 37 -4.70 -1.40 -11.57
CA ASP A 37 -4.91 -0.08 -12.15
C ASP A 37 -4.24 0.98 -11.26
N ILE A 38 -3.56 1.94 -11.88
CA ILE A 38 -2.74 2.91 -11.15
C ILE A 38 -3.59 3.83 -10.27
N GLU A 39 -4.82 4.14 -10.67
CA GLU A 39 -5.74 4.98 -9.90
C GLU A 39 -6.22 4.26 -8.63
N GLY A 40 -6.45 2.94 -8.70
CA GLY A 40 -6.73 2.10 -7.52
C GLY A 40 -5.61 2.14 -6.48
N SER A 41 -4.35 2.10 -6.93
CA SER A 41 -3.17 2.19 -6.05
C SER A 41 -3.03 3.57 -5.41
N LYS A 42 -3.18 4.64 -6.20
CA LYS A 42 -3.20 6.03 -5.71
C LYS A 42 -4.31 6.24 -4.68
N ALA A 43 -5.52 5.78 -4.98
CA ALA A 43 -6.66 5.90 -4.09
C ALA A 43 -6.43 5.19 -2.75
N ALA A 44 -5.79 4.01 -2.76
CA ALA A 44 -5.43 3.30 -1.54
C ALA A 44 -4.43 4.09 -0.68
N LEU A 45 -3.37 4.62 -1.29
CA LEU A 45 -2.37 5.43 -0.57
C LEU A 45 -3.01 6.66 0.08
N VAL A 46 -3.83 7.40 -0.67
CA VAL A 46 -4.57 8.57 -0.15
C VAL A 46 -5.49 8.16 0.99
N ARG A 47 -6.27 7.08 0.81
CA ARG A 47 -7.22 6.59 1.81
C ARG A 47 -6.56 6.24 3.14
N PHE A 48 -5.36 5.67 3.10
CA PHE A 48 -4.61 5.25 4.28
C PHE A 48 -3.52 6.25 4.70
N GLY A 49 -3.57 7.48 4.18
CA GLY A 49 -2.71 8.58 4.60
C GLY A 49 -1.22 8.38 4.29
N SER A 50 -0.89 7.54 3.31
CA SER A 50 0.50 7.27 2.94
C SER A 50 0.99 8.18 1.82
N LYS A 51 2.30 8.46 1.85
CA LYS A 51 3.06 9.13 0.78
C LYS A 51 3.90 8.14 -0.05
N GLY A 52 3.60 6.85 0.06
CA GLY A 52 4.28 5.80 -0.68
C GLY A 52 4.09 5.85 -2.19
N THR A 53 4.69 4.91 -2.89
CA THR A 53 4.66 4.82 -4.36
C THR A 53 3.46 3.99 -4.83
N ALA A 54 2.74 4.50 -5.83
CA ALA A 54 1.69 3.75 -6.51
C ALA A 54 2.27 3.03 -7.72
N TYR A 55 1.95 1.75 -7.86
CA TYR A 55 2.25 0.94 -9.03
C TYR A 55 0.96 0.32 -9.59
N ASP A 56 0.97 -0.04 -10.87
CA ASP A 56 -0.05 -0.87 -11.51
C ASP A 56 0.51 -2.21 -12.04
N ASN A 57 1.80 -2.40 -11.87
CA ASN A 57 2.55 -3.61 -12.18
C ASN A 57 3.24 -4.12 -10.92
N ILE A 58 3.13 -5.42 -10.65
CA ILE A 58 3.77 -6.03 -9.47
C ILE A 58 5.28 -6.19 -9.66
N ASP A 59 5.72 -6.54 -10.86
CA ASP A 59 7.13 -6.76 -11.17
C ASP A 59 7.90 -5.45 -11.03
N GLU A 60 7.34 -4.34 -11.53
CA GLU A 60 7.93 -3.00 -11.37
C GLU A 60 8.05 -2.61 -9.89
N MET A 61 7.04 -2.90 -9.07
CA MET A 61 7.11 -2.62 -7.63
C MET A 61 8.20 -3.45 -6.95
N LEU A 62 8.33 -4.73 -7.28
CA LEU A 62 9.35 -5.63 -6.70
C LEU A 62 10.78 -5.25 -7.08
N GLU A 63 10.98 -4.62 -8.23
CA GLU A 63 12.30 -4.14 -8.66
C GLU A 63 12.73 -2.84 -7.97
N ASN A 64 11.77 -2.02 -7.52
CA ASN A 64 12.03 -0.66 -7.04
C ASN A 64 11.90 -0.48 -5.52
N GLU A 65 11.31 -1.43 -4.78
CA GLU A 65 11.00 -1.30 -3.34
C GLU A 65 11.62 -2.38 -2.45
#